data_AF-A0A7X8A8F0-F1
#
_entry.id   AF-A0A7X8A8F0-F1
#
_cell.length_a   1.000
_cell.length_b   1.000
_cell.length_c   1.000
_cell.angle_alpha   90.00
_cell.angle_beta   90.00
_cell.angle_gamma   90.00
#
_symmetry.space_group_name_H-M   'P 1'
#
loop_
_entity.id
_entity.type
_entity.pdbx_description
1 polymer ?
#
loop_
_entity_poly.entity_id
_entity_poly.type
_entity_poly.pdbx_seq_one_letter_code
_entity_poly.pdbx_strand_id
1 'polypeptide(L)'
;MYNGGKILLGLIIFIGLMASPFIFGLGKGDAKPTPSIDTPEIKAMAKKQCVEPKEVMKTEHMKMLNDWRDSVVRDGKRLYKATDGKEYNMSLQNTCMKCHSNKTKFCDKCHTYVGAQPYCWDCHLTPKEGV
;
A
#
# COMPACT_ATOMS: atom_id res chain seq x y z
N MET A 1 -39.93 27.62 -25.56
CA MET A 1 -38.47 27.39 -25.40
C MET A 1 -37.88 27.00 -26.75
N TYR A 2 -37.12 27.89 -27.39
CA TYR A 2 -36.49 27.60 -28.69
C TYR A 2 -35.34 26.60 -28.48
N ASN A 3 -35.22 25.57 -29.33
CA ASN A 3 -34.22 24.49 -29.26
C ASN A 3 -34.28 23.52 -28.05
N GLY A 4 -35.34 23.52 -27.25
CA GLY A 4 -35.44 22.65 -26.05
C GLY A 4 -35.21 21.16 -26.33
N GLY A 5 -35.70 20.64 -27.45
CA GLY A 5 -35.48 19.24 -27.85
C GLY A 5 -34.02 18.91 -28.19
N LYS A 6 -33.28 19.85 -28.81
CA LYS A 6 -31.86 19.67 -29.13
C LYS A 6 -31.01 19.71 -27.85
N ILE A 7 -31.37 20.58 -26.92
CA ILE A 7 -30.71 20.69 -25.60
C ILE A 7 -30.94 19.41 -24.80
N LEU A 8 -32.17 18.90 -24.75
CA LEU A 8 -32.50 17.67 -24.03
C LEU A 8 -31.76 16.45 -24.60
N LEU A 9 -31.69 16.32 -25.92
CA LEU A 9 -30.94 15.25 -26.58
C LEU A 9 -29.45 15.30 -26.23
N GLY A 10 -28.84 16.49 -26.32
CA GLY A 10 -27.45 16.69 -25.94
C GLY A 10 -27.17 16.36 -24.46
N LEU A 11 -28.10 16.72 -23.57
CA LEU A 11 -28.00 16.44 -22.14
C LEU A 11 -28.02 14.93 -21.84
N ILE A 12 -28.92 14.19 -22.50
CA ILE A 12 -29.03 12.73 -22.35
C ILE A 12 -27.74 12.04 -22.82
N ILE A 13 -27.19 12.46 -23.97
CA ILE A 13 -25.94 11.91 -24.50
C ILE A 13 -24.78 12.21 -23.54
N PHE A 14 -24.69 13.45 -23.04
CA PHE A 14 -23.64 13.86 -22.11
C PHE A 14 -23.70 13.07 -20.80
N ILE A 15 -24.90 12.93 -20.22
CA ILE A 15 -25.09 12.14 -18.99
C ILE A 15 -24.75 10.67 -19.26
N GLY A 16 -25.16 10.10 -20.39
CA GLY A 16 -24.82 8.74 -20.78
C GLY A 16 -23.31 8.51 -20.89
N LEU A 17 -22.58 9.45 -21.50
CA LEU A 17 -21.12 9.39 -21.60
C LEU A 17 -20.44 9.54 -20.24
N MET A 18 -20.90 10.46 -19.39
CA MET A 18 -20.37 10.64 -18.03
C MET A 18 -20.69 9.47 -17.10
N ALA A 19 -21.85 8.84 -17.26
CA ALA A 19 -22.24 7.64 -16.51
C ALA A 19 -21.58 6.37 -17.06
N SER A 20 -21.09 6.38 -18.31
CA SER A 20 -20.52 5.21 -18.98
C SER A 20 -19.41 4.50 -18.18
N PRO A 21 -18.39 5.16 -17.56
CA PRO A 21 -17.39 4.45 -16.77
C PRO A 21 -17.99 3.72 -15.56
N PHE A 22 -19.06 4.24 -14.97
CA PHE A 22 -19.74 3.60 -13.84
C PHE A 22 -20.60 2.41 -14.29
N ILE A 23 -21.24 2.50 -15.45
CA ILE A 23 -22.04 1.40 -16.03
C ILE A 23 -21.12 0.27 -16.49
N PHE A 24 -20.04 0.59 -17.22
CA PHE A 24 -19.08 -0.40 -17.71
C PHE A 24 -18.14 -0.92 -16.61
N GLY A 25 -17.97 -0.16 -15.52
CA GLY A 25 -17.19 -0.54 -14.33
C GLY A 25 -18.00 -1.25 -13.26
N LEU A 26 -19.33 -1.31 -13.37
CA LEU A 26 -20.20 -1.97 -12.39
C LEU A 26 -19.84 -3.47 -12.30
N GLY A 27 -19.42 -3.93 -11.12
CA GLY A 27 -19.01 -5.32 -10.88
C GLY A 27 -17.56 -5.66 -11.21
N LYS A 28 -16.80 -4.76 -11.86
CA LYS A 28 -15.34 -4.87 -12.00
C LYS A 28 -14.65 -4.24 -10.79
N GLY A 29 -14.92 -4.78 -9.60
CA GLY A 29 -14.10 -4.46 -8.44
C GLY A 29 -12.76 -5.15 -8.60
N ASP A 30 -11.65 -4.40 -8.54
CA ASP A 30 -10.33 -5.01 -8.51
C ASP A 30 -10.26 -6.00 -7.35
N ALA A 31 -9.83 -7.24 -7.66
CA ALA A 31 -9.70 -8.27 -6.66
C ALA A 31 -8.74 -7.77 -5.55
N LYS A 32 -9.19 -7.88 -4.29
CA LYS A 32 -8.35 -7.50 -3.15
C LYS A 32 -6.99 -8.21 -3.26
N PRO A 33 -5.88 -7.49 -3.06
CA PRO A 33 -4.57 -8.09 -3.22
C PRO A 33 -4.36 -9.17 -2.16
N THR A 34 -3.77 -10.29 -2.58
CA THR A 34 -3.34 -11.39 -1.71
C THR A 34 -1.81 -11.40 -1.64
N PRO A 35 -1.20 -10.52 -0.83
CA PRO A 35 0.26 -10.45 -0.72
C PRO A 35 0.82 -11.72 -0.07
N SER A 36 1.92 -12.23 -0.61
CA SER A 36 2.54 -13.47 -0.16
C SER A 36 3.40 -13.26 1.08
N ILE A 37 3.12 -14.01 2.13
CA ILE A 37 3.95 -14.10 3.35
C ILE A 37 4.91 -15.30 3.32
N ASP A 38 5.14 -15.86 2.12
CA ASP A 38 5.93 -17.06 1.91
C ASP A 38 7.44 -16.74 1.88
N THR A 39 7.98 -16.32 3.02
CA THR A 39 9.41 -16.02 3.19
C THR A 39 10.03 -16.97 4.22
N PRO A 40 11.33 -17.29 4.11
CA PRO A 40 12.03 -18.15 5.08
C PRO A 40 11.85 -17.68 6.52
N GLU A 41 11.98 -16.37 6.76
CA GLU A 41 11.89 -15.79 8.09
C GLU A 41 10.50 -15.90 8.69
N ILE A 42 9.44 -15.62 7.92
CA ILE A 42 8.06 -15.76 8.41
C ILE A 42 7.72 -17.24 8.63
N LYS A 43 8.24 -18.15 7.79
CA LYS A 43 8.07 -19.60 7.97
C LYS A 43 8.71 -20.12 9.26
N ALA A 44 9.87 -19.58 9.63
CA ALA A 44 10.60 -19.97 10.83
C ALA A 44 9.97 -19.42 12.13
N MET A 45 9.08 -18.43 12.04
CA MET A 45 8.45 -17.81 13.21
C MET A 45 7.31 -18.67 13.79
N ALA A 46 7.37 -18.95 15.09
CA ALA A 46 6.27 -19.57 15.82
C ALA A 46 5.01 -18.67 15.83
N LYS A 47 5.20 -17.35 15.98
CA LYS A 47 4.15 -16.34 15.88
C LYS A 47 4.44 -15.44 14.68
N LYS A 48 3.55 -15.45 13.68
CA LYS A 48 3.66 -14.65 12.45
C LYS A 48 3.37 -13.16 12.68
N GLN A 49 4.21 -12.51 13.48
CA GLN A 49 4.14 -11.09 13.78
C GLN A 49 5.54 -10.49 13.64
N CYS A 50 5.66 -9.48 12.78
CA CYS A 50 6.89 -8.75 12.55
C CYS A 50 6.96 -7.50 13.43
N VAL A 51 6.53 -6.34 12.94
CA VAL A 51 6.56 -5.06 13.71
C VAL A 51 5.30 -4.88 14.54
N GLU A 52 4.14 -4.85 13.90
CA GLU A 52 2.82 -4.72 14.54
C GLU A 52 1.87 -5.82 14.04
N PRO A 53 0.70 -6.01 14.69
CA PRO A 53 -0.34 -6.91 14.20
C PRO A 53 -0.80 -6.59 12.77
N LYS A 54 -1.28 -7.62 12.07
CA LYS A 54 -1.78 -7.51 10.68
C LYS A 54 -2.82 -6.40 10.52
N GLU A 55 -3.75 -6.26 11.46
CA GLU A 55 -4.81 -5.27 11.35
C GLU A 55 -4.26 -3.84 11.45
N VAL A 56 -3.28 -3.60 12.32
CA VAL A 56 -2.57 -2.31 12.41
C VAL A 56 -1.81 -2.02 11.11
N MET A 57 -1.11 -3.01 10.55
CA MET A 57 -0.39 -2.83 9.28
C MET A 57 -1.34 -2.60 8.08
N LYS A 58 -2.61 -3.01 8.15
CA LYS A 58 -3.56 -2.73 7.07
C LYS A 58 -4.14 -1.32 7.11
N THR A 59 -4.28 -0.73 8.30
CA THR A 59 -4.91 0.59 8.46
C THR A 59 -3.89 1.71 8.66
N GLU A 60 -2.80 1.44 9.38
CA GLU A 60 -1.85 2.47 9.84
C GLU A 60 -0.48 2.43 9.16
N HIS A 61 -0.23 1.50 8.23
CA HIS A 61 1.10 1.28 7.67
C HIS A 61 1.78 2.57 7.16
N MET A 62 1.10 3.34 6.32
CA MET A 62 1.69 4.57 5.77
C MET A 62 1.78 5.70 6.80
N LYS A 63 0.84 5.75 7.76
CA LYS A 63 0.94 6.70 8.87
C LYS A 63 2.20 6.42 9.69
N MET A 64 2.41 5.17 10.09
CA MET A 64 3.61 4.74 10.81
C MET A 64 4.88 5.06 10.02
N LEU A 65 4.91 4.80 8.71
CA LEU A 65 6.09 5.10 7.88
C LEU A 65 6.37 6.60 7.74
N ASN A 66 5.33 7.45 7.68
CA ASN A 66 5.50 8.91 7.69
C ASN A 66 6.06 9.39 9.03
N ASP A 67 5.52 8.87 10.14
CA ASP A 67 5.99 9.18 11.48
C ASP A 67 7.45 8.71 11.66
N TRP A 68 7.80 7.53 11.15
CA TRP A 68 9.18 7.01 11.13
C TRP A 68 10.11 7.91 10.32
N ARG A 69 9.69 8.32 9.12
CA ARG A 69 10.48 9.22 8.26
C ARG A 69 10.77 10.54 8.98
N ASP A 70 9.75 11.16 9.54
CA ASP A 70 9.89 12.46 10.19
C ASP A 70 10.74 12.35 11.46
N SER A 71 10.54 11.30 12.27
CA SER A 71 11.37 11.01 13.46
C SER A 71 12.85 10.78 13.11
N VAL A 72 13.11 10.07 12.02
CA VAL A 72 14.48 9.80 11.55
C VAL A 72 15.15 11.04 10.97
N VAL A 73 14.45 11.76 10.10
CA VAL A 73 15.02 12.87 9.31
C VAL A 73 15.08 14.17 10.13
N ARG A 74 14.07 14.43 10.96
CA ARG A 74 13.96 15.70 11.71
C ARG A 74 14.52 15.59 13.12
N ASP A 75 14.25 14.49 13.81
CA ASP A 75 14.61 14.34 15.23
C ASP A 75 15.87 13.48 15.44
N GLY A 76 16.37 12.80 14.40
CA GLY A 76 17.51 11.89 14.50
C GLY A 76 17.24 10.62 15.32
N LYS A 77 15.99 10.36 15.71
CA LYS A 77 15.59 9.16 16.45
C LYS A 77 15.47 8.00 15.47
N ARG A 78 16.00 6.83 15.81
CA ARG A 78 16.01 5.65 14.91
C ARG A 78 15.35 4.39 15.47
N LEU A 79 14.86 4.45 16.70
CA LEU A 79 14.19 3.31 17.35
C LEU A 79 12.68 3.57 17.47
N TYR A 80 11.90 2.58 17.06
CA TYR A 80 10.46 2.50 17.25
C TYR A 80 10.13 1.41 18.25
N LYS A 81 9.27 1.70 19.23
CA LYS A 81 8.79 0.72 20.19
C LYS A 81 7.38 0.28 19.80
N ALA A 82 7.22 -1.01 19.49
CA ALA A 82 5.94 -1.58 19.09
C ALA A 82 4.98 -1.79 20.27
N THR A 83 3.72 -2.10 19.96
CA THR A 83 2.68 -2.39 20.97
C THR A 83 3.01 -3.57 21.89
N ASP A 84 3.83 -4.52 21.41
CA ASP A 84 4.31 -5.65 22.22
C ASP A 84 5.57 -5.33 23.05
N GLY A 85 6.01 -4.06 23.03
CA GLY A 85 7.15 -3.56 23.78
C GLY A 85 8.51 -3.78 23.11
N LYS A 86 8.58 -4.49 21.98
CA LYS A 86 9.84 -4.69 21.25
C LYS A 86 10.27 -3.43 20.52
N GLU A 87 11.59 -3.27 20.39
CA GLU A 87 12.18 -2.17 19.65
C GLU A 87 12.62 -2.60 18.26
N TYR A 88 12.41 -1.72 17.30
CA TYR A 88 12.74 -1.91 15.90
C TYR A 88 13.49 -0.70 15.38
N ASN A 89 14.48 -0.94 14.51
CA ASN A 89 15.08 0.15 13.76
C ASN A 89 14.06 0.71 12.77
N MET A 90 13.90 2.03 12.74
CA MET A 90 13.06 2.75 11.77
C MET A 90 13.71 2.75 10.39
N SER A 91 13.74 1.57 9.77
CA SER A 91 14.44 1.30 8.52
C SER A 91 13.74 0.17 7.78
N LEU A 92 13.26 0.44 6.57
CA LEU A 92 12.60 -0.56 5.72
C LEU A 92 13.51 -1.78 5.47
N GLN A 93 14.78 -1.56 5.10
CA GLN A 93 15.72 -2.64 4.77
C GLN A 93 16.07 -3.50 5.99
N ASN A 94 16.47 -2.85 7.09
CA ASN A 94 16.92 -3.57 8.29
C ASN A 94 15.79 -4.13 9.19
N THR A 95 14.53 -3.79 8.91
CA THR A 95 13.39 -4.21 9.72
C THR A 95 12.33 -4.90 8.88
N CYS A 96 11.64 -4.19 7.99
CA CYS A 96 10.52 -4.76 7.24
C CYS A 96 10.98 -5.86 6.27
N MET A 97 12.08 -5.63 5.56
CA MET A 97 12.59 -6.58 4.55
C MET A 97 13.25 -7.82 5.15
N LYS A 98 13.54 -7.83 6.46
CA LYS A 98 13.93 -9.06 7.16
C LYS A 98 12.79 -10.07 7.23
N CYS A 99 11.54 -9.61 7.29
CA CYS A 99 10.38 -10.49 7.22
C CYS A 99 9.85 -10.66 5.79
N HIS A 100 9.84 -9.56 5.03
CA HIS A 100 9.20 -9.48 3.72
C HIS A 100 10.24 -9.46 2.61
N SER A 101 11.12 -10.47 2.54
CA SER A 101 12.19 -10.61 1.55
C SER A 101 11.72 -10.77 0.09
N ASN A 102 10.42 -10.66 -0.17
CA ASN A 102 9.74 -10.88 -1.44
C ASN A 102 8.91 -9.65 -1.88
N LYS A 103 9.53 -8.48 -2.01
CA LYS A 103 8.88 -7.17 -2.31
C LYS A 103 7.82 -7.26 -3.43
N THR A 104 8.16 -7.85 -4.57
CA THR A 104 7.28 -7.98 -5.75
C THR A 104 6.02 -8.80 -5.45
N LYS A 105 6.12 -9.78 -4.53
CA LYS A 105 5.01 -10.66 -4.15
C LYS A 105 4.25 -10.16 -2.91
N PHE A 106 4.78 -9.18 -2.18
CA PHE A 106 4.16 -8.63 -0.97
C PHE A 106 3.84 -7.14 -1.09
N CYS A 107 4.84 -6.26 -0.96
CA CYS A 107 4.66 -4.80 -0.96
C CYS A 107 3.98 -4.31 -2.25
N ASP A 108 4.47 -4.77 -3.39
CA ASP A 108 4.02 -4.27 -4.69
C ASP A 108 2.58 -4.69 -5.01
N LYS A 109 2.07 -5.77 -4.40
CA LYS A 109 0.66 -6.17 -4.56
C LYS A 109 -0.29 -5.12 -4.01
N CYS A 110 0.02 -4.56 -2.84
CA CYS A 110 -0.77 -3.49 -2.25
C CYS A 110 -0.55 -2.17 -2.98
N HIS A 111 0.70 -1.81 -3.30
CA HIS A 111 0.99 -0.54 -3.97
C HIS A 111 0.40 -0.46 -5.38
N THR A 112 0.49 -1.54 -6.15
CA THR A 112 -0.16 -1.63 -7.46
C THR A 112 -1.67 -1.52 -7.33
N TYR A 113 -2.25 -2.21 -6.34
CA TYR A 113 -3.70 -2.19 -6.11
C TYR A 113 -4.24 -0.79 -5.79
N VAL A 114 -3.52 -0.01 -4.98
CA VAL A 114 -3.93 1.36 -4.62
C VAL A 114 -3.42 2.42 -5.61
N GLY A 115 -2.76 2.02 -6.70
CA GLY A 115 -2.18 2.94 -7.67
C GLY A 115 -1.02 3.80 -7.13
N ALA A 116 -0.36 3.36 -6.05
CA ALA A 116 0.77 4.07 -5.46
C ALA A 116 2.09 3.63 -6.10
N GLN A 117 2.97 4.59 -6.38
CA GLN A 117 4.35 4.37 -6.81
C GLN A 117 5.31 4.96 -5.77
N PRO A 118 5.74 4.17 -4.77
CA PRO A 118 6.66 4.66 -3.76
C PRO A 118 8.04 4.93 -4.37
N TYR A 119 8.51 6.16 -4.22
CA TYR A 119 9.81 6.64 -4.71
C TYR A 119 10.96 6.38 -3.72
N CYS A 120 10.70 5.66 -2.62
CA CYS A 120 11.72 5.39 -1.60
C CYS A 120 12.97 4.73 -2.21
N TRP A 121 12.77 3.86 -3.21
CA TRP A 121 13.84 3.12 -3.87
C TRP A 121 14.60 3.92 -4.93
N ASP A 122 14.15 5.13 -5.26
CA ASP A 122 14.88 6.00 -6.19
C ASP A 122 16.18 6.50 -5.55
N CYS A 123 16.23 6.50 -4.22
CA CYS A 123 17.42 6.82 -3.42
C CYS A 123 17.91 5.65 -2.55
N HIS A 124 17.03 4.71 -2.17
CA HIS A 124 17.41 3.55 -1.35
C HIS A 124 17.65 2.30 -2.19
N LEU A 125 18.59 1.46 -1.74
CA LEU A 125 18.86 0.17 -2.40
C LEU A 125 17.61 -0.72 -2.37
N THR A 126 17.12 -1.08 -3.55
CA THR A 126 16.07 -2.09 -3.66
C THR A 126 16.55 -3.39 -3.03
N PRO A 127 15.76 -4.02 -2.15
CA PRO A 127 16.18 -5.24 -1.47
C PRO A 127 16.31 -6.38 -2.48
N LYS A 128 17.34 -7.21 -2.34
CA LYS A 128 17.47 -8.43 -3.16
C LYS A 128 16.38 -9.41 -2.77
N GLU A 129 15.65 -9.93 -3.74
CA GLU A 129 14.61 -10.92 -3.51
C GLU A 129 15.18 -12.34 -3.53
N GLY A 130 14.69 -13.20 -2.63
CA GLY A 130 14.98 -14.64 -2.66
C GLY A 130 16.37 -15.06 -2.16
N VAL A 131 17.01 -14.23 -1.35
CA VAL A 131 18.23 -14.57 -0.60
C VAL A 131 17.87 -14.80 0.85
#